data_AF-A0A2T5LFM5-F1
#
_entry.id   AF-A0A2T5LFM5-F1
#
_cell.length_a   1.000
_cell.length_b   1.000
_cell.length_c   1.000
_cell.angle_alpha   90.00
_cell.angle_beta   90.00
_cell.angle_gamma   90.00
#
_symmetry.space_group_name_H-M   'P 1'
#
loop_
_entity.id
_entity.type
_entity.pdbx_description
1 polymer ?
#
loop_
_entity_poly.entity_id
_entity_poly.type
_entity_poly.pdbx_seq_one_letter_code
_entity_poly.pdbx_strand_id
1 'polypeptide(L)'
;MYFKVRINGSDFGVFGHPHVLNMHLAVQWVCHRHEDSEGSELFASAVCMEDGKKYLYDWVQHPLSPSDIVEIAPTDETTVPEPRVRYEINSRSPTE
;
A
#
# COMPACT_ATOMS: atom_id res chain seq x y z
N MET A 1 5.44 11.05 -4.20
CA MET A 1 5.26 11.09 -2.74
C MET A 1 5.69 9.74 -2.19
N TYR A 2 6.50 9.73 -1.13
CA TYR A 2 7.06 8.52 -0.54
C TYR A 2 6.92 8.55 0.98
N PHE A 3 6.67 7.38 1.56
CA PHE A 3 6.56 7.18 3.00
C PHE A 3 7.42 6.01 3.42
N LYS A 4 8.20 6.20 4.48
CA LYS A 4 8.91 5.14 5.18
C LYS A 4 8.02 4.59 6.27
N VAL A 5 7.96 3.26 6.32
CA VAL A 5 7.23 2.52 7.34
C VAL A 5 8.22 1.79 8.23
N ARG A 6 8.00 1.90 9.54
CA ARG A 6 8.69 1.10 10.55
C ARG A 6 7.70 0.32 11.38
N ILE A 7 8.09 -0.87 11.78
CA ILE A 7 7.35 -1.71 12.72
C ILE A 7 8.26 -1.99 13.91
N ASN A 8 7.81 -1.63 15.11
CA ASN A 8 8.58 -1.76 16.36
C ASN A 8 9.98 -1.11 16.26
N GLY A 9 10.05 0.06 15.63
CA GLY A 9 11.31 0.81 15.39
C GLY A 9 12.23 0.23 14.31
N SER A 10 11.91 -0.92 13.73
CA SER A 10 12.68 -1.52 12.63
C SER A 10 12.14 -1.07 11.26
N ASP A 11 13.04 -0.78 10.32
CA ASP A 11 12.67 -0.43 8.95
C ASP A 11 11.94 -1.60 8.28
N PHE A 12 10.70 -1.34 7.85
CA PHE A 12 9.87 -2.32 7.15
C PHE A 12 9.94 -2.13 5.63
N GLY A 13 9.81 -0.87 5.17
CA GLY A 13 9.90 -0.55 3.75
C GLY A 13 9.54 0.89 3.45
N VAL A 14 9.76 1.28 2.20
CA VAL A 14 9.34 2.58 1.67
C VAL A 14 8.29 2.34 0.59
N PHE A 15 7.17 3.06 0.67
CA PHE A 15 6.08 2.95 -0.29
C PHE A 15 5.81 4.31 -0.91
N GLY A 16 5.57 4.33 -2.21
CA GLY A 16 5.30 5.57 -2.93
C GLY A 16 5.57 5.47 -4.41
N HIS A 17 5.30 6.58 -5.10
CA HIS A 17 5.53 6.70 -6.53
C HIS A 17 5.75 8.18 -6.89
N PRO A 18 6.52 8.53 -7.94
CA PRO A 18 6.68 9.93 -8.34
C PRO A 18 5.37 10.54 -8.86
N HIS A 19 4.51 9.73 -9.45
CA HIS A 19 3.25 10.15 -10.08
C HIS A 19 2.01 9.54 -9.41
N VAL A 20 1.92 9.68 -8.08
CA VAL A 20 0.75 9.24 -7.30
C VAL A 20 -0.46 10.12 -7.61
N LEU A 21 -1.59 9.50 -7.93
CA LEU A 21 -2.91 10.14 -7.96
C LEU A 21 -3.66 9.96 -6.64
N ASN A 22 -3.52 8.78 -6.04
CA ASN A 22 -4.08 8.44 -4.74
C ASN A 22 -3.19 7.40 -4.06
N MET A 23 -3.03 7.46 -2.74
CA MET A 23 -2.27 6.47 -1.99
C MET A 23 -3.00 6.13 -0.70
N HIS A 24 -3.06 4.85 -0.38
CA HIS A 24 -3.60 4.32 0.85
C HIS A 24 -2.50 3.55 1.58
N LEU A 25 -2.08 4.09 2.73
CA LEU A 25 -1.11 3.46 3.62
C LEU A 25 -1.69 3.51 5.03
N ALA A 26 -2.13 2.35 5.52
CA ALA A 26 -2.93 2.28 6.73
C ALA A 26 -2.79 0.93 7.45
N VAL A 27 -3.14 0.94 8.73
CA VAL A 27 -3.44 -0.28 9.48
C VAL A 27 -4.96 -0.49 9.43
N GLN A 28 -5.39 -1.67 9.00
CA GLN A 28 -6.80 -2.03 8.91
C GLN A 28 -7.09 -3.33 9.67
N TRP A 29 -8.29 -3.42 10.26
CA TRP A 29 -8.77 -4.68 10.81
C TRP A 29 -9.39 -5.52 9.70
N VAL A 30 -8.94 -6.77 9.54
CA VAL A 30 -9.41 -7.68 8.50
C VAL A 30 -10.00 -8.92 9.15
N CYS A 31 -11.24 -9.24 8.76
CA CYS A 31 -11.89 -10.49 9.09
C CYS A 31 -11.84 -11.40 7.86
N HIS A 32 -10.94 -12.37 7.85
CA HIS A 32 -10.91 -13.36 6.77
C HIS A 32 -12.08 -14.33 6.97
N ARG A 33 -13.10 -14.30 6.10
CA ARG A 33 -14.31 -15.13 6.29
C ARG A 33 -14.08 -16.65 6.15
N HIS A 34 -12.87 -17.06 5.76
CA HIS A 34 -12.56 -18.43 5.37
C HIS A 34 -11.46 -19.10 6.21
N GLU A 35 -10.71 -18.29 6.95
CA GLU A 35 -9.72 -18.71 7.93
C GLU A 35 -10.12 -17.97 9.20
N ASP A 36 -10.34 -18.63 10.34
CA ASP A 36 -10.71 -18.00 11.62
C ASP A 36 -9.59 -17.07 12.18
N SER A 37 -8.89 -16.34 11.32
CA SER A 37 -7.87 -15.34 11.57
C SER A 37 -8.48 -13.96 11.37
N GLU A 38 -9.01 -13.40 12.46
CA GLU A 38 -9.24 -11.97 12.56
C GLU A 38 -7.96 -11.29 13.04
N GLY A 39 -7.60 -10.16 12.44
CA GLY A 39 -6.37 -9.48 12.84
C GLY A 39 -6.21 -8.10 12.21
N SER A 40 -5.24 -7.36 12.75
CA SER A 40 -4.79 -6.11 12.15
C SER A 40 -3.77 -6.41 11.06
N GLU A 41 -3.85 -5.69 9.95
CA GLU A 41 -2.89 -5.78 8.86
C GLU A 41 -2.41 -4.39 8.44
N LEU A 42 -1.12 -4.26 8.16
CA LEU A 42 -0.58 -3.12 7.44
C LEU A 42 -0.84 -3.32 5.94
N PHE A 43 -1.42 -2.29 5.34
CA PHE A 43 -1.74 -2.26 3.92
C PHE A 43 -1.11 -1.04 3.25
N ALA A 44 -0.51 -1.23 2.07
CA ALA A 44 0.00 -0.14 1.24
C ALA A 44 -0.38 -0.35 -0.23
N SER A 45 -1.14 0.60 -0.78
CA SER A 45 -1.47 0.65 -2.20
C SER A 45 -1.49 2.08 -2.73
N ALA A 46 -1.38 2.22 -4.05
CA ALA A 46 -1.54 3.51 -4.70
C ALA A 46 -2.13 3.35 -6.11
N VAL A 47 -2.84 4.39 -6.53
CA VAL A 47 -3.15 4.61 -7.94
C VAL A 47 -2.17 5.63 -8.49
N CYS A 48 -1.46 5.24 -9.54
CA CYS A 48 -0.39 6.02 -10.15
C CYS A 48 -0.67 6.27 -11.64
N MET A 49 -0.05 7.30 -12.19
CA MET A 49 -0.03 7.57 -13.63
C MET A 49 1.34 7.26 -14.22
N GLU A 50 1.40 6.42 -15.25
CA GLU A 50 2.61 6.10 -16.02
C GLU A 50 2.27 6.09 -17.50
N ASP A 51 3.04 6.80 -18.31
CA ASP A 51 2.87 6.86 -19.77
C ASP A 51 1.42 7.15 -20.22
N GLY A 52 0.72 8.01 -19.47
CA GLY A 52 -0.67 8.39 -19.73
C GLY A 52 -1.71 7.34 -19.31
N LYS A 53 -1.31 6.27 -18.65
CA LYS A 53 -2.18 5.19 -18.16
C LYS A 53 -2.22 5.15 -16.64
N LYS A 54 -3.37 4.72 -16.10
CA LYS A 54 -3.56 4.55 -14.66
C LYS A 54 -3.20 3.14 -14.25
N TYR A 55 -2.42 3.00 -13.20
CA TYR A 55 -2.06 1.71 -12.61
C TYR A 55 -2.43 1.68 -11.13
N LEU A 56 -2.99 0.57 -10.67
CA LEU A 56 -3.07 0.23 -9.26
C LEU A 56 -1.81 -0.56 -8.88
N TYR A 57 -1.15 -0.12 -7.83
CA TYR A 57 -0.06 -0.79 -7.14
C TYR A 57 -0.56 -1.27 -5.80
N ASP A 58 -0.44 -2.57 -5.53
CA ASP A 58 -0.61 -3.17 -4.20
C ASP A 58 0.75 -3.72 -3.79
N TRP A 59 1.38 -3.09 -2.81
CA TRP A 59 2.71 -3.48 -2.35
C TRP A 59 2.66 -4.50 -1.23
N VAL A 60 1.74 -4.33 -0.29
CA VAL A 60 1.79 -5.11 0.94
C VAL A 60 0.43 -5.27 1.59
N GLN A 61 0.26 -6.47 2.12
CA GLN A 61 -0.72 -6.84 3.12
C GLN A 61 0.03 -7.69 4.14
N HIS A 62 0.38 -7.09 5.27
CA HIS A 62 1.25 -7.72 6.27
C HIS A 62 0.50 -7.85 7.60
N PRO A 63 0.31 -9.08 8.11
CA PRO A 63 -0.28 -9.29 9.42
C PRO A 63 0.50 -8.59 10.53
N LEU A 64 -0.20 -8.00 11.48
CA LEU A 64 0.35 -7.34 12.65
C LEU A 64 -0.10 -8.04 13.93
N SER A 65 0.80 -8.09 14.92
CA SER A 65 0.44 -8.42 16.29
C SER A 65 -0.30 -7.25 16.94
N PRO A 66 -1.22 -7.47 17.90
CA PRO A 66 -1.86 -6.41 18.67
C PRO A 66 -0.89 -5.48 19.42
N SER A 67 0.34 -5.95 19.66
CA SER A 67 1.39 -5.17 20.35
C SER A 67 2.28 -4.36 19.40
N ASP A 68 2.14 -4.54 18.08
CA ASP A 68 3.02 -3.89 17.12
C ASP A 68 2.75 -2.38 17.05
N ILE A 69 3.84 -1.61 17.02
CA ILE A 69 3.79 -0.17 16.80
C ILE A 69 4.18 0.09 15.34
N VAL A 70 3.27 0.69 14.59
CA VAL A 70 3.49 1.07 13.19
C VAL A 70 3.72 2.58 13.12
N GLU A 71 4.87 2.97 12.59
CA GLU A 71 5.22 4.35 12.32
C GLU A 71 5.22 4.59 10.81
N ILE A 72 4.47 5.60 10.37
CA ILE A 72 4.39 6.03 8.97
C ILE A 72 4.87 7.48 8.90
N ALA A 73 5.95 7.74 8.17
CA ALA A 73 6.51 9.08 8.04
C ALA A 73 6.88 9.39 6.58
N PRO A 74 6.70 10.65 6.12
CA PRO A 74 7.24 11.08 4.83
C PRO A 74 8.76 10.85 4.76
N THR A 75 9.28 10.54 3.58
CA THR A 75 10.71 10.34 3.35
C THR A 75 11.13 10.80 1.97
N ASP A 76 12.42 11.12 1.84
CA ASP A 76 13.09 11.36 0.55
C ASP A 76 13.68 10.08 -0.06
N GLU A 77 13.66 8.96 0.68
CA GLU A 77 14.01 7.64 0.14
C GLU A 77 13.03 7.25 -0.98
N THR A 78 13.55 6.80 -2.12
CA THR A 78 12.73 6.48 -3.31
C THR A 78 12.81 5.01 -3.73
N THR A 79 13.55 4.19 -2.98
CA THR A 79 13.67 2.75 -3.22
C THR A 79 12.43 2.04 -2.69
N VAL A 80 11.50 1.71 -3.60
CA VAL A 80 10.23 1.05 -3.30
C VAL A 80 10.33 -0.43 -3.68
N PRO A 81 9.81 -1.37 -2.86
CA PRO A 81 9.79 -2.78 -3.23
C PRO A 81 8.88 -3.02 -4.44
N GLU A 82 9.14 -4.11 -5.16
CA GLU A 82 8.26 -4.55 -6.23
C GLU A 82 6.84 -4.81 -5.69
N PRO A 83 5.78 -4.34 -6.37
CA PRO A 83 4.42 -4.56 -5.93
C PRO A 83 4.05 -6.04 -6.03
N ARG A 84 3.25 -6.53 -5.07
CA ARG A 84 2.60 -7.86 -5.15
C ARG A 84 1.68 -7.94 -6.35
N VAL A 85 0.94 -6.86 -6.60
CA VAL A 85 0.04 -6.74 -7.75
C VAL A 85 0.23 -5.37 -8.40
N ARG A 86 0.41 -5.38 -9.71
CA ARG A 86 0.33 -4.20 -10.56
C ARG A 86 -0.73 -4.43 -11.62
N TYR A 87 -1.73 -3.57 -11.68
CA TYR A 87 -2.86 -3.71 -12.59
C TYR A 87 -3.15 -2.40 -13.33
N GLU A 88 -3.23 -2.43 -14.66
CA GLU A 88 -3.68 -1.29 -15.46
C GLU A 88 -5.18 -1.08 -15.27
N ILE A 89 -5.58 0.07 -14.75
CA ILE A 89 -6.97 0.43 -14.57
C ILE A 89 -7.52 0.88 -15.94
N ASN A 90 -8.21 -0.03 -16.61
CA ASN A 90 -8.99 0.32 -17.80
C ASN A 90 -10.20 1.15 -17.37
N SER A 91 -10.13 2.47 -17.55
CA SER A 91 -11.32 3.31 -17.46
C SER A 91 -12.28 2.90 -18.57
N ARG A 92 -13.30 2.09 -18.24
CA ARG A 92 -14.51 2.08 -19.05
C ARG A 92 -15.06 3.50 -19.02
N SER A 93 -15.12 4.14 -20.18
CA SER A 93 -15.95 5.32 -20.37
C SER A 93 -17.33 5.02 -19.81
N PRO A 94 -17.98 5.93 -19.06
CA PRO A 94 -19.40 5.78 -18.81
C PRO A 94 -20.07 5.74 -20.19
N THR A 95 -20.74 4.65 -20.52
CA THR A 95 -21.71 4.64 -21.61
C THR A 95 -22.81 5.61 -21.20
N GLU A 96 -22.90 6.74 -21.91
CA GLU A 96 -24.05 7.66 -21.90
C GLU A 96 -25.35 6.95 -22.29
#